data_AF-A0A4P5VKZ9-F1
#
_entry.id   AF-A0A4P5VKZ9-F1
#
_cell.length_a   1.000
_cell.length_b   1.000
_cell.length_c   1.000
_cell.angle_alpha   90.00
_cell.angle_beta   90.00
_cell.angle_gamma   90.00
#
_symmetry.space_group_name_H-M   'P 1'
#
loop_
_entity.id
_entity.type
_entity.pdbx_description
1 polymer ?
#
loop_
_entity_poly.entity_id
_entity_poly.type
_entity_poly.pdbx_seq_one_letter_code
_entity_poly.pdbx_strand_id
1 'polypeptide(L)'
;MVAVAKAAVPPRITGRPSVVATGTPSSAPVAALSSAASTALSDAVIVSGLKGRVSKQLAYQPIRIVILIPRAVLLFDIDGVIRDVGGSYRRAIVETVHHYSGWRPDPAVIDALKAEGCWNNDWEASLELLRRYRGTGTDAAQFGDPSTRSAGVDSSARSAGTHFPARTVATPGATSPSFSPSPSFSPSPVPSPLPSPSPLPSLAELVEVFGGFYFGGDPDGDPSIWRGFIGSEPLLVEPSFFNELNAAGIAWGFVSGAEPPSVRYVLEQRLGLLDPPRIAMGDAPDKPDPTGFLRLAERLLAEGGGTGLGAAAPPVAYLGDTVADVLTVQRARQVCPEQRFLSLAVAPPHLQGREHLEARHAYEQRLRQAGADRILSATVAVLANLEILLTQA
;
A
#
# COMPACT_ATOMS: atom_id res chain seq x y z
N MET A 1 -25.46 -12.07 18.15
CA MET A 1 -25.15 -12.76 19.42
C MET A 1 -24.77 -14.20 19.12
N VAL A 2 -23.48 -14.49 18.94
CA VAL A 2 -22.84 -15.79 19.23
C VAL A 2 -21.34 -15.48 19.41
N ALA A 3 -20.75 -16.08 20.45
CA ALA A 3 -19.43 -15.82 20.99
C ALA A 3 -18.31 -16.51 20.20
N VAL A 4 -17.13 -15.86 20.12
CA VAL A 4 -15.88 -16.47 19.66
C VAL A 4 -14.99 -16.74 20.87
N ALA A 5 -14.56 -18.00 20.98
CA ALA A 5 -13.75 -18.52 22.07
C ALA A 5 -12.35 -17.89 22.12
N LYS A 6 -11.93 -17.54 23.32
CA LYS A 6 -10.64 -16.93 23.66
C LYS A 6 -9.64 -18.07 23.96
N ALA A 7 -8.57 -18.17 23.18
CA ALA A 7 -7.49 -19.14 23.43
C ALA A 7 -6.63 -18.70 24.64
N ALA A 8 -6.28 -19.68 25.47
CA ALA A 8 -5.66 -19.52 26.78
C ALA A 8 -4.14 -19.31 26.71
N VAL A 9 -3.64 -18.50 27.66
CA VAL A 9 -2.23 -18.20 27.94
C VAL A 9 -1.69 -19.22 28.95
N PRO A 10 -0.47 -19.78 28.79
CA PRO A 10 0.12 -20.66 29.81
C PRO A 10 0.68 -19.86 31.01
N PRO A 11 0.64 -20.41 32.25
CA PRO A 11 0.96 -19.66 33.46
C PRO A 11 2.48 -19.50 33.68
N ARG A 12 2.88 -18.29 34.09
CA ARG A 12 4.20 -17.98 34.66
C ARG A 12 4.31 -18.54 36.08
N ILE A 13 5.36 -19.30 36.33
CA ILE A 13 5.79 -19.74 37.66
C ILE A 13 6.43 -18.55 38.38
N THR A 14 5.81 -18.08 39.46
CA THR A 14 6.40 -17.10 40.39
C THR A 14 6.63 -17.78 41.75
N GLY A 15 7.87 -18.15 42.04
CA GLY A 15 8.31 -18.54 43.37
C GLY A 15 8.79 -17.32 44.15
N ARG A 16 8.05 -16.95 45.20
CA ARG A 16 8.55 -16.11 46.31
C ARG A 16 9.17 -17.01 47.38
N PRO A 17 10.24 -16.59 48.05
CA PRO A 17 10.47 -16.93 49.44
C PRO A 17 10.16 -15.73 50.34
N SER A 18 9.33 -15.98 51.33
CA SER A 18 9.06 -15.11 52.48
C SER A 18 10.25 -15.13 53.44
N VAL A 19 10.70 -13.98 53.91
CA VAL A 19 11.46 -13.86 55.17
C VAL A 19 10.91 -12.68 55.98
N VAL A 20 10.73 -12.97 57.27
CA VAL A 20 10.10 -12.19 58.34
C VAL A 20 10.94 -10.98 58.76
N ALA A 21 10.24 -9.92 59.16
CA ALA A 21 10.77 -8.65 59.64
C ALA A 21 11.31 -8.70 61.08
N THR A 22 12.33 -7.88 61.39
CA THR A 22 12.48 -7.12 62.65
C THR A 22 13.52 -6.00 62.51
N GLY A 23 13.21 -4.80 63.05
CA GLY A 23 14.22 -3.85 63.54
C GLY A 23 14.36 -2.50 62.81
N THR A 24 13.95 -1.43 63.48
CA THR A 24 14.39 -0.02 63.30
C THR A 24 14.86 0.49 64.68
N PRO A 25 15.48 1.68 64.86
CA PRO A 25 16.14 2.62 63.93
C PRO A 25 17.58 3.02 64.42
N SER A 26 18.35 3.85 63.68
CA SER A 26 19.13 4.99 64.23
C SER A 26 20.14 5.63 63.24
N SER A 27 20.15 6.96 63.25
CA SER A 27 21.24 7.94 63.02
C SER A 27 21.93 8.12 61.65
N ALA A 28 21.89 9.37 61.19
CA ALA A 28 22.46 10.03 60.00
C ALA A 28 24.01 10.19 60.02
N PRO A 29 24.62 11.06 59.17
CA PRO A 29 24.66 11.17 57.71
C PRO A 29 26.12 11.03 57.18
N VAL A 30 26.36 11.31 55.89
CA VAL A 30 27.54 12.00 55.29
C VAL A 30 28.09 11.34 54.01
N ALA A 31 28.30 12.24 53.03
CA ALA A 31 29.22 12.23 51.89
C ALA A 31 28.85 11.49 50.59
N ALA A 32 28.70 12.35 49.57
CA ALA A 32 28.82 12.09 48.15
C ALA A 32 30.10 11.34 47.78
N LEU A 33 30.03 10.50 46.73
CA LEU A 33 31.09 10.33 45.76
C LEU A 33 30.53 9.72 44.46
N SER A 34 30.82 10.45 43.39
CA SER A 34 30.80 10.07 41.97
C SER A 34 31.24 8.63 41.70
N SER A 35 30.55 7.91 40.81
CA SER A 35 31.19 7.31 39.64
C SER A 35 30.17 6.59 38.74
N ALA A 36 30.41 6.72 37.44
CA ALA A 36 29.68 6.09 36.37
C ALA A 36 29.77 4.56 36.44
N ALA A 37 28.63 3.89 36.36
CA ALA A 37 28.56 2.45 36.11
C ALA A 37 28.38 2.22 34.60
N SER A 38 29.50 2.10 33.89
CA SER A 38 29.55 1.44 32.59
C SER A 38 29.55 -0.07 32.84
N THR A 39 28.42 -0.72 32.59
CA THR A 39 28.32 -2.18 32.65
C THR A 39 28.87 -2.75 31.35
N ALA A 40 30.12 -3.23 31.40
CA ALA A 40 30.72 -3.99 30.31
C ALA A 40 30.09 -5.39 30.24
N LEU A 41 29.34 -5.66 29.16
CA LEU A 41 28.97 -7.01 28.76
C LEU A 41 30.23 -7.74 28.29
N SER A 42 30.54 -8.86 28.94
CA SER A 42 31.68 -9.72 28.63
C SER A 42 31.21 -10.87 27.75
N ASP A 43 31.54 -10.86 26.46
CA ASP A 43 31.41 -12.03 25.60
C ASP A 43 32.70 -12.85 25.67
N ALA A 44 32.65 -13.94 26.44
CA ALA A 44 33.71 -14.94 26.49
C ALA A 44 33.50 -15.97 25.37
N VAL A 45 34.29 -15.87 24.29
CA VAL A 45 34.44 -16.96 23.31
C VAL A 45 35.53 -17.92 23.80
N ILE A 46 35.15 -19.13 24.21
CA ILE A 46 36.09 -20.22 24.48
C ILE A 46 36.54 -20.81 23.15
N VAL A 47 37.79 -20.54 22.74
CA VAL A 47 38.48 -21.30 21.69
C VAL A 47 39.51 -22.21 22.35
N SER A 48 39.19 -23.49 22.43
CA SER A 48 40.15 -24.52 22.86
C SER A 48 40.92 -25.04 21.65
N GLY A 49 42.26 -24.93 21.72
CA GLY A 49 43.19 -25.80 21.03
C GLY A 49 43.73 -25.30 19.69
N LEU A 50 44.94 -24.73 19.72
CA LEU A 50 46.06 -25.18 18.87
C LEU A 50 47.38 -24.63 19.44
N LYS A 51 48.27 -25.52 19.86
CA LYS A 51 49.65 -25.17 20.25
C LYS A 51 50.44 -24.81 18.99
N GLY A 52 50.89 -23.57 18.88
CA GLY A 52 51.81 -23.15 17.81
C GLY A 52 52.38 -21.76 18.06
N ARG A 53 53.70 -21.69 18.30
CA ARG A 53 54.48 -20.45 18.47
C ARG A 53 54.39 -19.56 17.22
N VAL A 54 53.84 -18.35 17.36
CA VAL A 54 54.31 -17.15 16.65
C VAL A 54 54.08 -15.92 17.55
N SER A 55 55.16 -15.35 18.08
CA SER A 55 55.15 -14.05 18.74
C SER A 55 55.02 -12.94 17.69
N LYS A 56 53.81 -12.42 17.49
CA LYS A 56 53.59 -11.05 17.01
C LYS A 56 52.57 -10.42 17.94
N GLN A 57 53.03 -9.43 18.71
CA GLN A 57 52.17 -8.60 19.54
C GLN A 57 51.33 -7.73 18.60
N LEU A 58 50.19 -8.25 18.14
CA LEU A 58 49.15 -7.44 17.52
C LEU A 58 48.59 -6.54 18.63
N ALA A 59 48.88 -5.25 18.55
CA ALA A 59 48.20 -4.27 19.37
C ALA A 59 46.71 -4.32 19.00
N TYR A 60 45.89 -4.89 19.90
CA TYR A 60 44.45 -4.81 19.83
C TYR A 60 44.06 -3.33 19.97
N GLN A 61 43.74 -2.70 18.85
CA GLN A 61 43.03 -1.43 18.85
C GLN A 61 41.54 -1.80 18.93
N PRO A 62 40.84 -1.55 20.06
CA PRO A 62 39.40 -1.72 20.07
C PRO A 62 38.83 -0.84 18.95
N ILE A 63 38.03 -1.45 18.07
CA ILE A 63 37.21 -0.69 17.11
C ILE A 63 36.32 0.21 17.97
N ARG A 64 36.67 1.50 18.06
CA ARG A 64 35.75 2.49 18.58
C ARG A 64 34.65 2.63 17.53
N ILE A 65 33.55 1.92 17.73
CA ILE A 65 32.30 2.24 17.06
C ILE A 65 31.92 3.62 17.59
N VAL A 66 32.30 4.66 16.84
CA VAL A 66 31.79 6.00 17.10
C VAL A 66 30.35 5.97 16.58
N ILE A 67 29.41 5.77 17.50
CA ILE A 67 27.98 5.97 17.21
C ILE A 67 27.81 7.48 16.98
N LEU A 68 27.75 7.87 15.72
CA LEU A 68 27.52 9.24 15.31
C LEU A 68 26.01 9.49 15.31
N ILE A 69 25.59 10.51 16.05
CA ILE A 69 24.22 11.04 15.96
C ILE A 69 23.98 11.42 14.49
N PRO A 70 22.89 10.93 13.87
CA PRO A 70 22.61 11.22 12.48
C PRO A 70 22.39 12.72 12.30
N ARG A 71 22.75 13.25 11.13
CA ARG A 71 22.52 14.67 10.79
C ARG A 71 21.04 14.97 10.61
N ALA A 72 20.28 13.98 10.15
CA ALA A 72 18.83 13.98 10.07
C ALA A 72 18.31 12.54 9.97
N VAL A 73 17.01 12.36 10.19
CA VAL A 73 16.29 11.13 9.84
C VAL A 73 15.45 11.40 8.60
N LEU A 74 15.45 10.48 7.64
CA LEU A 74 14.64 10.55 6.43
C LEU A 74 13.78 9.29 6.30
N LEU A 75 12.48 9.47 6.44
CA LEU A 75 11.50 8.41 6.26
C LEU A 75 10.87 8.51 4.86
N PHE A 76 10.50 7.36 4.29
CA PHE A 76 9.91 7.27 2.96
C PHE A 76 8.59 6.53 2.99
N ASP A 77 7.61 7.01 2.22
CA ASP A 77 6.60 6.09 1.69
C ASP A 77 7.26 5.13 0.69
N ILE A 78 6.58 4.03 0.35
CA ILE A 78 7.07 3.05 -0.63
C ILE A 78 6.34 3.22 -1.96
N ASP A 79 5.01 3.25 -1.94
CA ASP A 79 4.19 3.36 -3.13
C ASP A 79 4.30 4.78 -3.71
N GLY A 80 4.62 4.89 -5.00
CA GLY A 80 4.79 6.18 -5.66
C GLY A 80 6.11 6.91 -5.35
N VAL A 81 6.86 6.47 -4.32
CA VAL A 81 8.14 7.08 -3.90
C VAL A 81 9.33 6.17 -4.20
N ILE A 82 9.26 4.90 -3.80
CA ILE A 82 10.34 3.91 -3.99
C ILE A 82 10.06 3.00 -5.19
N ARG A 83 8.79 2.73 -5.47
CA ARG A 83 8.33 1.95 -6.61
C ARG A 83 7.15 2.61 -7.30
N ASP A 84 6.97 2.34 -8.59
CA ASP A 84 5.77 2.72 -9.32
C ASP A 84 4.76 1.56 -9.35
N VAL A 85 3.67 1.74 -8.61
CA VAL A 85 2.56 0.78 -8.50
C VAL A 85 1.39 1.11 -9.44
N GLY A 86 1.50 2.18 -10.24
CA GLY A 86 0.38 2.72 -11.02
C GLY A 86 -0.22 1.69 -11.99
N GLY A 87 0.60 0.79 -12.52
CA GLY A 87 0.17 -0.28 -13.42
C GLY A 87 -0.30 -1.56 -12.72
N SER A 88 0.31 -1.95 -11.60
CA SER A 88 0.07 -3.24 -10.95
C SER A 88 -1.29 -3.30 -10.26
N TYR A 89 -1.60 -2.32 -9.41
CA TYR A 89 -2.89 -2.27 -8.71
C TYR A 89 -4.07 -2.06 -9.65
N ARG A 90 -3.93 -1.21 -10.67
CA ARG A 90 -4.97 -1.04 -11.70
C ARG A 90 -5.29 -2.35 -12.41
N ARG A 91 -4.27 -3.12 -12.79
CA ARG A 91 -4.47 -4.44 -13.39
C ARG A 91 -5.11 -5.43 -12.42
N ALA A 92 -4.70 -5.43 -11.15
CA ALA A 92 -5.32 -6.27 -10.13
C ALA A 92 -6.81 -5.96 -9.95
N ILE A 93 -7.20 -4.66 -9.95
CA ILE A 93 -8.61 -4.25 -9.97
C ILE A 93 -9.33 -4.82 -11.18
N VAL A 94 -8.78 -4.63 -12.40
CA VAL A 94 -9.40 -5.11 -13.64
C VAL A 94 -9.63 -6.62 -13.61
N GLU A 95 -8.62 -7.40 -13.24
CA GLU A 95 -8.73 -8.86 -13.20
C GLU A 95 -9.68 -9.34 -12.10
N THR A 96 -9.69 -8.67 -10.94
CA THR A 96 -10.60 -9.00 -9.83
C THR A 96 -12.05 -8.73 -10.23
N VAL A 97 -12.34 -7.58 -10.84
CA VAL A 97 -13.68 -7.27 -11.33
C VAL A 97 -14.10 -8.25 -12.43
N HIS A 98 -13.20 -8.56 -13.35
CA HIS A 98 -13.45 -9.54 -14.42
C HIS A 98 -13.72 -10.94 -13.88
N HIS A 99 -12.99 -11.39 -12.86
CA HIS A 99 -13.20 -12.68 -12.21
C HIS A 99 -14.66 -12.86 -11.71
N TYR A 100 -15.24 -11.82 -11.12
CA TYR A 100 -16.60 -11.90 -10.54
C TYR A 100 -17.73 -11.50 -11.49
N SER A 101 -17.46 -10.73 -12.54
CA SER A 101 -18.52 -10.14 -13.39
C SER A 101 -18.40 -10.45 -14.88
N GLY A 102 -17.27 -10.97 -15.34
CA GLY A 102 -16.93 -11.09 -16.77
C GLY A 102 -16.64 -9.75 -17.45
N TRP A 103 -16.81 -8.62 -16.76
CA TRP A 103 -16.53 -7.29 -17.28
C TRP A 103 -15.12 -6.84 -16.86
N ARG A 104 -14.40 -6.25 -17.82
CA ARG A 104 -13.10 -5.59 -17.60
C ARG A 104 -13.32 -4.07 -17.62
N PRO A 105 -13.23 -3.38 -16.47
CA PRO A 105 -13.34 -1.92 -16.44
C PRO A 105 -12.26 -1.26 -17.28
N ASP A 106 -12.64 -0.28 -18.10
CA ASP A 106 -11.69 0.55 -18.82
C ASP A 106 -10.89 1.43 -17.85
N PRO A 107 -9.65 1.84 -18.19
CA PRO A 107 -8.83 2.70 -17.34
C PRO A 107 -9.54 3.98 -16.88
N ALA A 108 -10.31 4.61 -17.76
CA ALA A 108 -11.06 5.83 -17.46
C ALA A 108 -12.12 5.62 -16.35
N VAL A 109 -12.72 4.43 -16.25
CA VAL A 109 -13.68 4.09 -15.20
C VAL A 109 -12.99 3.96 -13.85
N ILE A 110 -11.81 3.34 -13.83
CA ILE A 110 -10.99 3.20 -12.62
C ILE A 110 -10.49 4.57 -12.17
N ASP A 111 -10.00 5.40 -13.09
CA ASP A 111 -9.53 6.75 -12.76
C ASP A 111 -10.66 7.64 -12.24
N ALA A 112 -11.86 7.56 -12.82
CA ALA A 112 -13.03 8.27 -12.32
C ALA A 112 -13.40 7.83 -10.89
N LEU A 113 -13.39 6.53 -10.61
CA LEU A 113 -13.64 6.00 -9.28
C LEU A 113 -12.57 6.47 -8.28
N LYS A 114 -11.29 6.35 -8.62
CA LYS A 114 -10.17 6.77 -7.76
C LYS A 114 -10.17 8.27 -7.52
N ALA A 115 -10.62 9.07 -8.48
CA ALA A 115 -10.74 10.53 -8.34
C ALA A 115 -11.78 10.95 -7.29
N GLU A 116 -12.70 10.07 -6.88
CA GLU A 116 -13.64 10.33 -5.77
C GLU A 116 -12.92 10.44 -4.42
N GLY A 117 -11.72 9.86 -4.30
CA GLY A 117 -10.83 10.05 -3.15
C GLY A 117 -11.31 9.43 -1.84
N CYS A 118 -12.34 8.59 -1.86
CA CYS A 118 -12.94 7.96 -0.68
C CYS A 118 -12.65 6.46 -0.52
N TRP A 119 -11.90 5.87 -1.45
CA TRP A 119 -11.60 4.43 -1.46
C TRP A 119 -10.28 4.18 -0.75
N ASN A 120 -10.34 3.59 0.46
CA ASN A 120 -9.17 3.41 1.32
C ASN A 120 -8.16 2.39 0.74
N ASN A 121 -8.63 1.45 -0.07
CA ASN A 121 -7.82 0.40 -0.67
C ASN A 121 -8.42 -0.08 -2.00
N ASP A 122 -7.61 -0.78 -2.79
CA ASP A 122 -7.98 -1.19 -4.15
C ASP A 122 -8.98 -2.36 -4.19
N TRP A 123 -9.10 -3.13 -3.10
CA TRP A 123 -10.15 -4.14 -2.99
C TRP A 123 -11.52 -3.49 -2.73
N GLU A 124 -11.65 -2.48 -1.86
CA GLU A 124 -12.92 -1.72 -1.72
C GLU A 124 -13.33 -1.05 -3.03
N ALA A 125 -12.37 -0.49 -3.76
CA ALA A 125 -12.60 0.05 -5.10
C ALA A 125 -13.13 -1.03 -6.08
N SER A 126 -12.56 -2.24 -6.03
CA SER A 126 -13.03 -3.38 -6.84
C SER A 126 -14.46 -3.79 -6.47
N LEU A 127 -14.80 -3.80 -5.17
CA LEU A 127 -16.16 -4.10 -4.70
C LEU A 127 -17.16 -3.06 -5.18
N GLU A 128 -16.79 -1.78 -5.14
CA GLU A 128 -17.65 -0.71 -5.63
C GLU A 128 -17.89 -0.83 -7.13
N LEU A 129 -16.87 -1.15 -7.94
CA LEU A 129 -17.05 -1.38 -9.37
C LEU A 129 -18.04 -2.51 -9.64
N LEU A 130 -17.94 -3.62 -8.90
CA LEU A 130 -18.90 -4.73 -8.99
C LEU A 130 -20.30 -4.30 -8.59
N ARG A 131 -20.45 -3.47 -7.55
CA ARG A 131 -21.73 -2.91 -7.12
C ARG A 131 -22.34 -2.02 -8.20
N ARG A 132 -21.56 -1.09 -8.77
CA ARG A 132 -22.00 -0.18 -9.84
C ARG A 132 -22.39 -0.93 -11.09
N TYR A 133 -21.58 -1.90 -11.51
CA TYR A 133 -21.85 -2.72 -12.69
C TYR A 133 -23.23 -3.40 -12.59
N ARG A 134 -23.53 -4.02 -11.45
CA ARG A 134 -24.84 -4.64 -11.20
C ARG A 134 -25.99 -3.63 -11.15
N GLY A 135 -25.75 -2.43 -10.61
CA GLY A 135 -26.74 -1.36 -10.55
C GLY A 135 -27.14 -0.80 -11.93
N THR A 136 -26.32 -1.01 -12.97
CA THR A 136 -26.61 -0.52 -14.33
C THR A 136 -27.50 -1.46 -15.16
N GLY A 137 -27.92 -2.62 -14.64
CA GLY A 137 -28.81 -3.55 -15.37
C GLY A 137 -28.18 -4.18 -16.61
N THR A 138 -26.85 -4.17 -16.73
CA THR A 138 -26.12 -4.88 -17.78
C THR A 138 -26.15 -6.37 -17.50
N ASP A 139 -27.19 -7.05 -17.98
CA ASP A 139 -27.19 -8.49 -18.13
C ASP A 139 -25.95 -8.89 -18.96
N ALA A 140 -25.20 -9.87 -18.47
CA ALA A 140 -23.88 -10.31 -18.94
C ALA A 140 -23.84 -10.92 -20.36
N ALA A 141 -24.69 -10.48 -21.28
CA ALA A 141 -24.91 -11.11 -22.59
C ALA A 141 -24.58 -10.23 -23.82
N GLN A 142 -24.05 -9.01 -23.69
CA GLN A 142 -23.89 -8.11 -24.86
C GLN A 142 -22.48 -7.71 -25.29
N PHE A 143 -21.41 -8.23 -24.70
CA PHE A 143 -20.06 -8.01 -25.24
C PHE A 143 -19.26 -9.31 -25.33
N GLY A 144 -19.68 -10.16 -26.27
CA GLY A 144 -18.82 -11.21 -26.80
C GLY A 144 -17.75 -10.64 -27.73
N ASP A 145 -16.50 -10.92 -27.41
CA ASP A 145 -15.29 -11.01 -28.25
C ASP A 145 -15.34 -10.39 -29.69
N PRO A 146 -14.55 -9.33 -29.99
CA PRO A 146 -14.46 -8.75 -31.33
C PRO A 146 -13.72 -9.62 -32.36
N SER A 147 -13.20 -10.80 -32.00
CA SER A 147 -12.31 -11.60 -32.85
C SER A 147 -12.97 -12.34 -34.03
N THR A 148 -14.29 -12.24 -34.23
CA THR A 148 -15.01 -13.10 -35.21
C THR A 148 -15.74 -12.37 -36.34
N ARG A 149 -15.40 -11.12 -36.66
CA ARG A 149 -15.94 -10.46 -37.88
C ARG A 149 -15.03 -10.65 -39.09
N SER A 150 -15.22 -11.77 -39.79
CA SER A 150 -14.77 -11.94 -41.17
C SER A 150 -15.76 -11.29 -42.15
N ALA A 151 -15.20 -10.45 -43.00
CA ALA A 151 -15.67 -9.86 -44.25
C ALA A 151 -17.01 -10.36 -44.84
N GLY A 152 -17.91 -9.40 -45.09
CA GLY A 152 -19.02 -9.50 -46.03
C GLY A 152 -19.25 -8.13 -46.67
N VAL A 153 -18.61 -7.92 -47.81
CA VAL A 153 -18.85 -6.78 -48.71
C VAL A 153 -20.11 -7.10 -49.50
N ASP A 154 -21.14 -6.26 -49.43
CA ASP A 154 -21.80 -5.84 -50.67
C ASP A 154 -22.62 -4.55 -50.54
N SER A 155 -22.39 -3.72 -51.54
CA SER A 155 -23.00 -2.43 -51.86
C SER A 155 -24.41 -2.57 -52.41
N SER A 156 -25.31 -1.62 -52.09
CA SER A 156 -25.98 -0.73 -53.08
C SER A 156 -27.22 -0.03 -52.51
N ALA A 157 -27.34 1.23 -52.89
CA ALA A 157 -28.38 2.20 -52.54
C ALA A 157 -29.72 1.97 -53.26
N ARG A 158 -30.83 2.50 -52.71
CA ARG A 158 -31.61 3.61 -53.31
C ARG A 158 -32.88 4.00 -52.52
N SER A 159 -33.22 5.28 -52.71
CA SER A 159 -34.22 6.13 -52.06
C SER A 159 -35.70 5.88 -52.44
N ALA A 160 -36.56 6.26 -51.47
CA ALA A 160 -37.76 7.12 -51.51
C ALA A 160 -38.90 6.89 -52.51
N GLY A 161 -40.15 7.06 -52.01
CA GLY A 161 -41.28 7.46 -52.85
C GLY A 161 -42.67 7.07 -52.32
N THR A 162 -43.41 8.07 -51.84
CA THR A 162 -44.84 8.14 -51.48
C THR A 162 -45.85 7.82 -52.61
N HIS A 163 -47.00 7.19 -52.30
CA HIS A 163 -48.38 7.67 -52.60
C HIS A 163 -49.50 6.58 -52.48
N PHE A 164 -50.61 6.95 -51.80
CA PHE A 164 -51.98 6.40 -51.90
C PHE A 164 -52.71 6.97 -53.15
N PRO A 165 -53.84 6.45 -53.71
CA PRO A 165 -55.13 6.24 -52.99
C PRO A 165 -56.08 5.10 -53.48
N ALA A 166 -57.28 5.08 -52.88
CA ALA A 166 -58.33 4.06 -52.79
C ALA A 166 -59.38 3.98 -53.94
N ARG A 167 -60.16 2.87 -53.94
CA ARG A 167 -61.61 2.65 -54.33
C ARG A 167 -61.80 1.20 -54.89
N THR A 168 -62.88 0.42 -54.80
CA THR A 168 -64.31 0.53 -54.37
C THR A 168 -64.93 -0.90 -54.26
N VAL A 169 -65.74 -1.13 -53.21
CA VAL A 169 -67.03 -1.89 -53.04
C VAL A 169 -67.40 -3.10 -53.94
N ALA A 170 -67.77 -4.23 -53.31
CA ALA A 170 -69.05 -4.96 -53.50
C ALA A 170 -69.26 -6.13 -52.48
N THR A 171 -70.46 -6.20 -51.87
CA THR A 171 -71.08 -7.27 -51.04
C THR A 171 -72.17 -8.01 -51.85
N PRO A 172 -72.94 -9.00 -51.33
CA PRO A 172 -72.71 -10.06 -50.33
C PRO A 172 -73.07 -11.47 -50.85
N GLY A 173 -72.71 -12.54 -50.12
CA GLY A 173 -73.21 -13.90 -50.38
C GLY A 173 -73.12 -14.76 -49.12
N ALA A 174 -74.27 -15.08 -48.53
CA ALA A 174 -74.41 -15.86 -47.31
C ALA A 174 -74.29 -17.37 -47.59
N THR A 175 -73.50 -18.09 -46.78
CA THR A 175 -73.74 -19.49 -46.39
C THR A 175 -72.83 -19.86 -45.21
N SER A 176 -73.43 -20.17 -44.06
CA SER A 176 -72.77 -20.89 -42.96
C SER A 176 -72.47 -22.33 -43.39
N PRO A 177 -71.36 -22.93 -42.92
CA PRO A 177 -71.56 -24.11 -42.07
C PRO A 177 -70.52 -24.29 -40.93
N SER A 178 -71.04 -24.92 -39.88
CA SER A 178 -70.42 -25.84 -38.90
C SER A 178 -69.02 -25.56 -38.34
N PHE A 179 -69.02 -25.23 -37.05
CA PHE A 179 -67.90 -25.35 -36.11
C PHE A 179 -67.26 -26.75 -36.13
N SER A 180 -65.93 -26.79 -36.20
CA SER A 180 -65.08 -27.93 -35.80
C SER A 180 -64.15 -27.47 -34.67
N PRO A 181 -63.86 -28.31 -33.66
CA PRO A 181 -63.16 -27.90 -32.46
C PRO A 181 -61.65 -27.69 -32.69
N SER A 182 -61.11 -26.69 -31.99
CA SER A 182 -59.71 -26.26 -32.00
C SER A 182 -58.70 -27.37 -31.70
N PRO A 183 -57.46 -27.31 -32.25
CA PRO A 183 -56.37 -28.16 -31.80
C PRO A 183 -55.93 -27.76 -30.39
N SER A 184 -55.78 -28.74 -29.50
CA SER A 184 -55.24 -28.58 -28.15
C SER A 184 -53.77 -28.14 -28.22
N PHE A 185 -53.49 -26.90 -27.80
CA PHE A 185 -52.13 -26.44 -27.55
C PHE A 185 -51.56 -27.18 -26.34
N SER A 186 -50.50 -27.96 -26.55
CA SER A 186 -49.65 -28.42 -25.45
C SER A 186 -48.97 -27.20 -24.81
N PRO A 187 -48.92 -27.08 -23.47
CA PRO A 187 -48.19 -26.00 -22.84
C PRO A 187 -46.69 -26.15 -23.17
N SER A 188 -46.11 -25.12 -23.78
CA SER A 188 -44.66 -24.98 -23.93
C SER A 188 -43.97 -25.16 -22.57
N PRO A 189 -42.76 -25.76 -22.53
CA PRO A 189 -42.01 -25.88 -21.29
C PRO A 189 -41.82 -24.48 -20.69
N VAL A 190 -42.18 -24.35 -19.40
CA VAL A 190 -41.94 -23.13 -18.62
C VAL A 190 -40.44 -22.82 -18.73
N PRO A 191 -40.03 -21.61 -19.15
CA PRO A 191 -38.62 -21.25 -19.16
C PRO A 191 -38.09 -21.42 -17.75
N SER A 192 -37.00 -22.18 -17.60
CA SER A 192 -36.29 -22.31 -16.34
C SER A 192 -36.02 -20.91 -15.78
N PRO A 193 -36.17 -20.68 -14.47
CA PRO A 193 -35.88 -19.38 -13.88
C PRO A 193 -34.47 -18.95 -14.30
N LEU A 194 -34.35 -17.72 -14.81
CA LEU A 194 -33.05 -17.11 -15.08
C LEU A 194 -32.15 -17.32 -13.85
N PRO A 195 -30.87 -17.70 -14.01
CA PRO A 195 -29.98 -17.84 -12.87
C PRO A 195 -29.99 -16.53 -12.10
N SER A 196 -30.33 -16.61 -10.81
CA SER A 196 -30.27 -15.45 -9.93
C SER A 196 -28.84 -14.89 -9.98
N PRO A 197 -28.65 -13.57 -10.06
CA PRO A 197 -27.30 -13.02 -10.10
C PRO A 197 -26.55 -13.50 -8.87
N SER A 198 -25.38 -14.12 -9.07
CA SER A 198 -24.51 -14.57 -7.97
C SER A 198 -24.34 -13.43 -6.96
N PRO A 199 -24.35 -13.66 -5.65
CA PRO A 199 -24.20 -12.59 -4.66
C PRO A 199 -22.88 -11.80 -4.86
N LEU A 200 -22.80 -10.57 -4.35
CA LEU A 200 -21.52 -9.83 -4.34
C LEU A 200 -20.55 -10.61 -3.44
N PRO A 201 -19.25 -10.66 -3.79
CA PRO A 201 -18.27 -11.33 -2.95
C PRO A 201 -18.15 -10.64 -1.59
N SER A 202 -17.82 -11.42 -0.57
CA SER A 202 -17.39 -10.87 0.71
C SER A 202 -16.04 -10.15 0.55
N LEU A 203 -15.71 -9.28 1.50
CA LEU A 203 -14.42 -8.59 1.52
C LEU A 203 -13.24 -9.58 1.56
N ALA A 204 -13.37 -10.67 2.32
CA ALA A 204 -12.32 -11.68 2.45
C ALA A 204 -12.04 -12.38 1.12
N GLU A 205 -13.09 -12.82 0.42
CA GLU A 205 -12.95 -13.45 -0.92
C GLU A 205 -12.33 -12.47 -1.92
N LEU A 206 -12.73 -11.20 -1.85
CA LEU A 206 -12.21 -10.16 -2.74
C LEU A 206 -10.72 -9.89 -2.52
N VAL A 207 -10.30 -9.80 -1.25
CA VAL A 207 -8.88 -9.65 -0.87
C VAL A 207 -8.08 -10.86 -1.34
N GLU A 208 -8.61 -12.07 -1.19
CA GLU A 208 -7.96 -13.31 -1.64
C GLU A 208 -7.75 -13.32 -3.16
N VAL A 209 -8.80 -13.04 -3.95
CA VAL A 209 -8.70 -13.02 -5.42
C VAL A 209 -7.79 -11.89 -5.90
N PHE A 210 -7.90 -10.71 -5.29
CA PHE A 210 -7.03 -9.57 -5.60
C PHE A 210 -5.57 -9.90 -5.33
N GLY A 211 -5.27 -10.45 -4.15
CA GLY A 211 -3.95 -10.92 -3.76
C GLY A 211 -3.42 -11.99 -4.71
N GLY A 212 -4.27 -12.90 -5.16
CA GLY A 212 -3.95 -13.91 -6.17
C GLY A 212 -3.41 -13.31 -7.47
N PHE A 213 -4.01 -12.24 -8.00
CA PHE A 213 -3.48 -11.55 -9.19
C PHE A 213 -2.26 -10.67 -8.88
N TYR A 214 -2.28 -9.99 -7.74
CA TYR A 214 -1.24 -9.03 -7.37
C TYR A 214 0.09 -9.72 -7.03
N PHE A 215 0.06 -10.72 -6.15
CA PHE A 215 1.23 -11.52 -5.76
C PHE A 215 1.49 -12.66 -6.75
N GLY A 216 0.45 -13.32 -7.26
CA GLY A 216 0.59 -14.49 -8.15
C GLY A 216 1.30 -15.68 -7.48
N GLY A 217 1.11 -15.81 -6.17
CA GLY A 217 1.69 -16.80 -5.28
C GLY A 217 1.19 -16.58 -3.85
N ASP A 218 1.60 -17.44 -2.92
CA ASP A 218 1.29 -17.29 -1.49
C ASP A 218 2.05 -16.08 -0.91
N PRO A 219 1.36 -15.03 -0.38
CA PRO A 219 2.00 -13.86 0.22
C PRO A 219 2.89 -14.19 1.42
N ASP A 220 2.57 -15.26 2.16
CA ASP A 220 3.38 -15.70 3.31
C ASP A 220 4.46 -16.74 2.91
N GLY A 221 4.44 -17.17 1.64
CA GLY A 221 5.38 -18.13 1.07
C GLY A 221 6.67 -17.51 0.52
N ASP A 222 7.37 -18.28 -0.32
CA ASP A 222 8.61 -17.83 -0.97
C ASP A 222 8.30 -16.81 -2.10
N PRO A 223 8.79 -15.56 -2.00
CA PRO A 223 8.59 -14.57 -3.06
C PRO A 223 9.29 -14.89 -4.38
N SER A 224 10.25 -15.80 -4.41
CA SER A 224 11.00 -16.14 -5.63
C SER A 224 10.12 -16.80 -6.71
N ILE A 225 8.99 -17.40 -6.29
CA ILE A 225 8.05 -18.08 -7.19
C ILE A 225 6.85 -17.22 -7.59
N TRP A 226 6.72 -16.01 -7.04
CA TRP A 226 5.63 -15.09 -7.34
C TRP A 226 5.64 -14.69 -8.82
N ARG A 227 4.47 -14.71 -9.46
CA ARG A 227 4.29 -14.35 -10.87
C ARG A 227 3.25 -13.25 -11.09
N GLY A 228 2.81 -12.60 -10.02
CA GLY A 228 1.79 -11.56 -10.07
C GLY A 228 2.33 -10.21 -10.51
N PHE A 229 1.43 -9.23 -10.56
CA PHE A 229 1.74 -7.90 -11.08
C PHE A 229 2.79 -7.13 -10.27
N ILE A 230 2.98 -7.44 -8.99
CA ILE A 230 4.01 -6.85 -8.12
C ILE A 230 5.44 -7.00 -8.70
N GLY A 231 5.70 -8.11 -9.41
CA GLY A 231 7.02 -8.37 -10.02
C GLY A 231 7.37 -7.43 -11.17
N SER A 232 6.37 -6.72 -11.73
CA SER A 232 6.55 -5.82 -12.87
C SER A 232 6.65 -4.34 -12.51
N GLU A 233 6.57 -3.99 -11.23
CA GLU A 233 6.60 -2.59 -10.76
C GLU A 233 8.00 -1.97 -10.97
N PRO A 234 8.13 -0.84 -11.67
CA PRO A 234 9.41 -0.15 -11.78
C PRO A 234 9.92 0.31 -10.40
N LEU A 235 11.22 0.13 -10.13
CA LEU A 235 11.87 0.78 -8.98
C LEU A 235 12.26 2.21 -9.37
N LEU A 236 12.00 3.15 -8.48
CA LEU A 236 12.28 4.58 -8.69
C LEU A 236 13.64 5.00 -8.14
N VAL A 237 14.29 4.11 -7.39
CA VAL A 237 15.62 4.27 -6.82
C VAL A 237 16.42 2.98 -6.98
N GLU A 238 17.74 3.11 -6.94
CA GLU A 238 18.68 1.99 -6.93
C GLU A 238 19.28 1.80 -5.53
N PRO A 239 19.90 0.64 -5.21
CA PRO A 239 20.52 0.43 -3.89
C PRO A 239 21.61 1.46 -3.54
N SER A 240 22.31 1.99 -4.56
CA SER A 240 23.30 3.07 -4.44
C SER A 240 22.74 4.33 -3.79
N PHE A 241 21.46 4.63 -3.98
CA PHE A 241 20.78 5.77 -3.37
C PHE A 241 20.86 5.73 -1.84
N PHE A 242 20.64 4.57 -1.22
CA PHE A 242 20.71 4.42 0.23
C PHE A 242 22.15 4.46 0.75
N ASN A 243 23.12 4.04 -0.07
CA ASN A 243 24.54 4.20 0.25
C ASN A 243 24.94 5.68 0.29
N GLU A 244 24.38 6.51 -0.59
CA GLU A 244 24.59 7.97 -0.57
C GLU A 244 23.98 8.61 0.69
N LEU A 245 22.79 8.18 1.12
CA LEU A 245 22.20 8.64 2.38
C LEU A 245 23.07 8.26 3.59
N ASN A 246 23.58 7.03 3.62
CA ASN A 246 24.50 6.56 4.66
C ASN A 246 25.79 7.39 4.68
N ALA A 247 26.39 7.63 3.51
CA ALA A 247 27.61 8.44 3.38
C ALA A 247 27.39 9.90 3.80
N ALA A 248 26.17 10.43 3.62
CA ALA A 248 25.77 11.76 4.07
C ALA A 248 25.44 11.82 5.58
N GLY A 249 25.50 10.71 6.32
CA GLY A 249 25.18 10.65 7.74
C GLY A 249 23.68 10.79 8.03
N ILE A 250 22.83 10.35 7.11
CA ILE A 250 21.37 10.38 7.23
C ILE A 250 20.87 9.00 7.63
N ALA A 251 20.16 8.90 8.75
CA ALA A 251 19.45 7.68 9.10
C ALA A 251 18.14 7.61 8.31
N TRP A 252 17.72 6.42 7.88
CA TRP A 252 16.54 6.28 7.03
C TRP A 252 15.70 5.04 7.33
N GLY A 253 14.44 5.08 6.89
CA GLY A 253 13.48 3.99 7.04
C GLY A 253 12.21 4.21 6.24
N PHE A 254 11.26 3.27 6.33
CA PHE A 254 10.05 3.26 5.51
C PHE A 254 8.78 3.24 6.36
N VAL A 255 7.77 4.03 5.96
CA VAL A 255 6.43 4.01 6.55
C VAL A 255 5.43 3.88 5.41
N SER A 256 4.78 2.71 5.30
CA SER A 256 3.91 2.39 4.18
C SER A 256 2.58 1.80 4.63
N GLY A 257 1.53 2.09 3.86
CA GLY A 257 0.23 1.42 3.98
C GLY A 257 0.16 0.07 3.23
N ALA A 258 1.27 -0.37 2.62
CA ALA A 258 1.32 -1.64 1.92
C ALA A 258 1.40 -2.84 2.90
N GLU A 259 0.87 -3.98 2.45
CA GLU A 259 0.92 -5.23 3.20
C GLU A 259 2.37 -5.67 3.50
N PRO A 260 2.65 -6.26 4.68
CA PRO A 260 4.01 -6.66 5.05
C PRO A 260 4.74 -7.55 4.02
N PRO A 261 4.08 -8.53 3.36
CA PRO A 261 4.69 -9.28 2.26
C PRO A 261 5.14 -8.42 1.07
N SER A 262 4.31 -7.45 0.67
CA SER A 262 4.59 -6.52 -0.43
C SER A 262 5.78 -5.62 -0.10
N VAL A 263 5.83 -5.09 1.12
CA VAL A 263 6.95 -4.29 1.62
C VAL A 263 8.25 -5.10 1.61
N ARG A 264 8.24 -6.31 2.18
CA ARG A 264 9.41 -7.19 2.24
C ARG A 264 9.92 -7.54 0.85
N TYR A 265 9.01 -7.89 -0.06
CA TYR A 265 9.35 -8.20 -1.44
C TYR A 265 10.09 -7.06 -2.12
N VAL A 266 9.59 -5.83 -2.01
CA VAL A 266 10.23 -4.71 -2.70
C VAL A 266 11.54 -4.30 -2.05
N LEU A 267 11.58 -4.17 -0.74
CA LEU A 267 12.77 -3.67 -0.06
C LEU A 267 13.90 -4.71 -0.01
N GLU A 268 13.58 -5.97 0.30
CA GLU A 268 14.59 -7.00 0.56
C GLU A 268 14.88 -7.82 -0.70
N GLN A 269 13.86 -8.29 -1.41
CA GLN A 269 14.06 -9.15 -2.58
C GLN A 269 14.45 -8.35 -3.84
N ARG A 270 13.80 -7.20 -4.08
CA ARG A 270 14.01 -6.42 -5.30
C ARG A 270 15.07 -5.34 -5.19
N LEU A 271 15.09 -4.59 -4.09
CA LEU A 271 16.13 -3.61 -3.81
C LEU A 271 17.36 -4.22 -3.12
N GLY A 272 17.26 -5.42 -2.55
CA GLY A 272 18.42 -6.06 -1.92
C GLY A 272 18.84 -5.42 -0.59
N LEU A 273 17.95 -4.66 0.07
CA LEU A 273 18.23 -4.09 1.38
C LEU A 273 18.17 -5.17 2.45
N LEU A 274 19.11 -5.15 3.39
CA LEU A 274 19.18 -6.11 4.48
C LEU A 274 18.42 -5.57 5.69
N ASP A 275 17.30 -6.22 6.03
CA ASP A 275 16.38 -5.88 7.13
C ASP A 275 16.20 -4.35 7.36
N PRO A 276 15.71 -3.63 6.34
CA PRO A 276 15.57 -2.18 6.44
C PRO A 276 14.52 -1.78 7.49
N PRO A 277 14.78 -0.73 8.30
CA PRO A 277 13.82 -0.20 9.25
C PRO A 277 12.50 0.19 8.58
N ARG A 278 11.39 -0.45 8.96
CA ARG A 278 10.09 -0.25 8.32
C ARG A 278 8.90 -0.28 9.30
N ILE A 279 7.80 0.35 8.88
CA ILE A 279 6.43 0.23 9.40
C ILE A 279 5.55 -0.11 8.19
N ALA A 280 4.87 -1.25 8.23
CA ALA A 280 3.93 -1.70 7.21
C ALA A 280 2.49 -1.62 7.72
N MET A 281 1.53 -1.96 6.85
CA MET A 281 0.11 -2.04 7.22
C MET A 281 -0.09 -2.95 8.44
N GLY A 282 -0.85 -2.47 9.42
CA GLY A 282 -1.14 -3.20 10.66
C GLY A 282 -0.11 -3.04 11.78
N ASP A 283 1.10 -2.52 11.52
CA ASP A 283 2.12 -2.28 12.54
C ASP A 283 1.81 -1.04 13.41
N ALA A 284 1.02 -0.11 12.87
CA ALA A 284 0.56 1.13 13.47
C ALA A 284 -0.77 1.57 12.82
N PRO A 285 -1.51 2.53 13.41
CA PRO A 285 -2.66 3.14 12.74
C PRO A 285 -2.29 3.73 11.37
N ASP A 286 -3.23 3.68 10.42
CA ASP A 286 -3.00 4.12 9.06
C ASP A 286 -2.77 5.64 8.95
N LYS A 287 -2.00 6.03 7.92
CA LYS A 287 -1.82 7.43 7.53
C LYS A 287 -3.20 8.06 7.29
N PRO A 288 -3.48 9.29 7.79
CA PRO A 288 -2.52 10.29 8.23
C PRO A 288 -2.22 10.26 9.73
N ASP A 289 -2.50 9.18 10.45
CA ASP A 289 -2.10 9.09 11.85
C ASP A 289 -0.55 9.11 11.99
N PRO A 290 0.03 9.98 12.85
CA PRO A 290 1.48 10.14 12.93
C PRO A 290 2.18 9.04 13.75
N THR A 291 1.45 8.11 14.38
CA THR A 291 2.03 7.16 15.34
C THR A 291 3.14 6.29 14.73
N GLY A 292 2.92 5.73 13.54
CA GLY A 292 3.93 4.91 12.85
C GLY A 292 5.19 5.70 12.49
N PHE A 293 4.98 6.91 11.95
CA PHE A 293 6.05 7.85 11.61
C PHE A 293 6.89 8.26 12.83
N LEU A 294 6.25 8.67 13.92
CA LEU A 294 6.93 9.09 15.15
C LEU A 294 7.71 7.93 15.80
N ARG A 295 7.10 6.75 15.90
CA ARG A 295 7.75 5.55 16.47
C ARG A 295 9.02 5.17 15.70
N LEU A 296 8.96 5.18 14.38
CA LEU A 296 10.11 4.84 13.55
C LEU A 296 11.22 5.89 13.66
N ALA A 297 10.85 7.18 13.64
CA ALA A 297 11.80 8.27 13.79
C ALA A 297 12.52 8.21 15.15
N GLU A 298 11.78 8.00 16.24
CA GLU A 298 12.33 7.86 17.58
C GLU A 298 13.29 6.67 17.69
N ARG A 299 12.93 5.52 17.11
CA ARG A 299 13.82 4.34 17.06
C ARG A 299 15.14 4.66 16.36
N LEU A 300 15.10 5.25 15.17
CA LEU A 300 16.30 5.57 14.40
C LEU A 300 17.20 6.60 15.09
N LEU A 301 16.61 7.58 15.78
CA LEU A 301 17.36 8.53 16.60
C LEU A 301 18.03 7.84 17.79
N ALA A 302 17.34 6.92 18.46
CA ALA A 302 17.88 6.18 19.60
C ALA A 302 19.03 5.24 19.18
N GLU A 303 18.89 4.54 18.04
CA GLU A 303 19.96 3.70 17.46
C GLU A 303 21.21 4.53 17.11
N GLY A 304 21.02 5.79 16.71
CA GLY A 304 22.10 6.77 16.49
C GLY A 304 22.67 7.41 17.76
N GLY A 305 22.30 6.97 18.97
CA GLY A 305 22.80 7.52 20.23
C GLY A 305 22.15 8.85 20.66
N GLY A 306 21.04 9.24 20.04
CA GLY A 306 20.22 10.38 20.43
C GLY A 306 19.32 10.09 21.64
N THR A 307 18.75 11.14 22.24
CA THR A 307 17.88 11.06 23.43
C THR A 307 16.37 10.97 23.09
N GLY A 308 16.02 10.64 21.85
CA GLY A 308 14.65 10.67 21.34
C GLY A 308 14.29 11.96 20.59
N LEU A 309 13.00 12.20 20.36
CA LEU A 309 12.48 13.38 19.66
C LEU A 309 12.52 14.63 20.56
N GLY A 310 12.76 15.80 19.98
CA GLY A 310 12.70 17.09 20.69
C GLY A 310 13.51 18.21 20.01
N ALA A 311 13.60 19.36 20.68
CA ALA A 311 14.22 20.56 20.13
C ALA A 311 15.72 20.42 19.80
N ALA A 312 16.44 19.59 20.55
CA ALA A 312 17.86 19.32 20.32
C ALA A 312 18.10 18.12 19.39
N ALA A 313 17.04 17.41 18.98
CA ALA A 313 17.16 16.24 18.14
C ALA A 313 17.35 16.64 16.66
N PRO A 314 18.07 15.82 15.88
CA PRO A 314 18.17 15.99 14.43
C PRO A 314 16.79 16.14 13.76
N PRO A 315 16.68 16.93 12.68
CA PRO A 315 15.44 17.05 11.93
C PRO A 315 14.97 15.70 11.38
N VAL A 316 13.66 15.50 11.35
CA VAL A 316 13.03 14.29 10.79
C VAL A 316 12.23 14.70 9.56
N ALA A 317 12.65 14.21 8.40
CA ALA A 317 11.98 14.42 7.13
C ALA A 317 11.13 13.20 6.75
N TYR A 318 10.00 13.43 6.08
CA TYR A 318 9.21 12.38 5.44
C TYR A 318 9.01 12.73 3.97
N LEU A 319 9.28 11.77 3.08
CA LEU A 319 9.01 11.87 1.65
C LEU A 319 7.85 10.96 1.28
N GLY A 320 6.73 11.55 0.88
CA GLY A 320 5.56 10.85 0.36
C GLY A 320 5.10 11.40 -0.99
N ASP A 321 4.22 10.68 -1.68
CA ASP A 321 3.57 11.19 -2.89
C ASP A 321 2.11 11.60 -2.65
N THR A 322 1.53 11.25 -1.49
CA THR A 322 0.12 11.53 -1.19
C THR A 322 -0.09 12.71 -0.24
N VAL A 323 -1.32 13.24 -0.25
CA VAL A 323 -1.77 14.22 0.76
C VAL A 323 -1.77 13.60 2.17
N ALA A 324 -2.06 12.30 2.30
CA ALA A 324 -2.03 11.63 3.60
C ALA A 324 -0.63 11.69 4.21
N ASP A 325 0.42 11.54 3.42
CA ASP A 325 1.81 11.66 3.90
C ASP A 325 2.14 13.06 4.42
N VAL A 326 1.71 14.09 3.68
CA VAL A 326 1.87 15.49 4.10
C VAL A 326 1.15 15.73 5.43
N LEU A 327 -0.09 15.25 5.55
CA LEU A 327 -0.90 15.39 6.75
C LEU A 327 -0.34 14.59 7.94
N THR A 328 0.31 13.45 7.71
CA THR A 328 1.06 12.70 8.74
C THR A 328 2.09 13.60 9.39
N VAL A 329 2.87 14.35 8.60
CA VAL A 329 3.87 15.29 9.13
C VAL A 329 3.21 16.48 9.84
N GLN A 330 2.12 17.02 9.30
CA GLN A 330 1.40 18.11 9.98
C GLN A 330 0.87 17.69 11.35
N ARG A 331 0.35 16.47 11.47
CA ARG A 331 -0.12 15.92 12.75
C ARG A 331 1.04 15.59 13.67
N ALA A 332 2.17 15.11 13.16
CA ALA A 332 3.38 14.92 13.95
C ALA A 332 3.86 16.24 14.60
N ARG A 333 3.80 17.36 13.87
CA ARG A 333 4.09 18.71 14.41
C ARG A 333 3.14 19.11 15.55
N GLN A 334 1.89 18.69 15.49
CA GLN A 334 0.91 18.96 16.56
C GLN A 334 1.19 18.10 17.80
N VAL A 335 1.60 16.84 17.62
CA VAL A 335 1.89 15.90 18.71
C VAL A 335 3.23 16.21 19.39
N CYS A 336 4.26 16.57 18.61
CA CYS A 336 5.61 16.87 19.09
C CYS A 336 6.12 18.21 18.52
N PRO A 337 5.61 19.37 18.99
CA PRO A 337 5.90 20.68 18.40
C PRO A 337 7.37 21.12 18.54
N GLU A 338 8.07 20.61 19.54
CA GLU A 338 9.49 20.90 19.77
C GLU A 338 10.39 20.18 18.74
N GLN A 339 9.93 19.10 18.12
CA GLN A 339 10.71 18.38 17.11
C GLN A 339 10.59 19.08 15.76
N ARG A 340 11.73 19.31 15.11
CA ARG A 340 11.75 19.83 13.74
C ARG A 340 11.39 18.72 12.75
N PHE A 341 10.19 18.81 12.18
CA PHE A 341 9.72 17.92 11.12
C PHE A 341 9.69 18.61 9.75
N LEU A 342 10.12 17.90 8.70
CA LEU A 342 10.12 18.37 7.31
C LEU A 342 9.20 17.47 6.46
N SER A 343 8.22 18.07 5.79
CA SER A 343 7.33 17.41 4.84
C SER A 343 7.86 17.63 3.42
N LEU A 344 8.45 16.59 2.85
CA LEU A 344 8.89 16.54 1.46
C LEU A 344 7.85 15.77 0.66
N ALA A 345 7.54 16.24 -0.54
CA ALA A 345 6.59 15.53 -1.40
C ALA A 345 7.07 15.45 -2.84
N VAL A 346 6.67 14.40 -3.54
CA VAL A 346 6.94 14.18 -4.96
C VAL A 346 5.62 13.88 -5.68
N ALA A 347 5.47 14.32 -6.92
CA ALA A 347 4.28 13.95 -7.69
C ALA A 347 4.32 12.43 -8.01
N PRO A 348 3.18 11.72 -7.89
CA PRO A 348 3.10 10.29 -8.22
C PRO A 348 3.67 9.96 -9.62
N PRO A 349 4.27 8.78 -9.83
CA PRO A 349 4.96 8.44 -11.09
C PRO A 349 4.10 8.57 -12.34
N HIS A 350 2.83 8.18 -12.26
CA HIS A 350 1.88 8.28 -13.38
C HIS A 350 1.59 9.73 -13.83
N LEU A 351 1.95 10.74 -13.03
CA LEU A 351 1.83 12.17 -13.39
C LEU A 351 3.15 12.76 -13.93
N GLN A 352 4.24 11.98 -13.98
CA GLN A 352 5.55 12.49 -14.39
C GLN A 352 5.68 12.64 -15.93
N GLY A 353 4.76 12.06 -16.71
CA GLY A 353 4.70 12.17 -18.17
C GLY A 353 4.47 13.61 -18.66
N ARG A 354 4.99 13.93 -19.86
CA ARG A 354 4.86 15.28 -20.45
C ARG A 354 3.42 15.64 -20.81
N GLU A 355 2.64 14.62 -21.14
CA GLU A 355 1.21 14.66 -21.41
C GLU A 355 0.38 15.00 -20.15
N HIS A 356 0.96 14.86 -18.95
CA HIS A 356 0.27 15.06 -17.68
C HIS A 356 0.73 16.31 -16.92
N LEU A 357 1.45 17.23 -17.57
CA LEU A 357 2.03 18.41 -16.90
C LEU A 357 0.99 19.26 -16.15
N GLU A 358 -0.19 19.48 -16.73
CA GLU A 358 -1.26 20.24 -16.07
C GLU A 358 -1.79 19.51 -14.83
N ALA A 359 -2.08 18.21 -14.96
CA ALA A 359 -2.53 17.36 -13.87
C ALA A 359 -1.48 17.25 -12.75
N ARG A 360 -0.20 17.13 -13.13
CA ARG A 360 0.95 17.17 -12.22
C ARG A 360 0.99 18.48 -11.46
N HIS A 361 0.96 19.62 -12.15
CA HIS A 361 0.98 20.93 -11.48
C HIS A 361 -0.20 21.07 -10.51
N ALA A 362 -1.41 20.68 -10.91
CA ALA A 362 -2.57 20.69 -10.03
C ALA A 362 -2.38 19.78 -8.80
N TYR A 363 -1.81 18.58 -8.98
CA TYR A 363 -1.49 17.66 -7.88
C TYR A 363 -0.45 18.26 -6.93
N GLU A 364 0.65 18.78 -7.45
CA GLU A 364 1.68 19.40 -6.64
C GLU A 364 1.15 20.64 -5.89
N GLN A 365 0.23 21.40 -6.47
CA GLN A 365 -0.45 22.49 -5.74
C GLN A 365 -1.28 21.97 -4.58
N ARG A 366 -1.99 20.84 -4.74
CA ARG A 366 -2.70 20.19 -3.61
C ARG A 366 -1.75 19.76 -2.50
N LEU A 367 -0.59 19.19 -2.84
CA LEU A 367 0.44 18.84 -1.85
C LEU A 367 0.94 20.07 -1.09
N ARG A 368 1.22 21.18 -1.79
CA ARG A 368 1.61 22.45 -1.16
C ARG A 368 0.51 23.00 -0.25
N GLN A 369 -0.74 22.99 -0.70
CA GLN A 369 -1.89 23.43 0.09
C GLN A 369 -2.12 22.58 1.35
N ALA A 370 -1.82 21.28 1.28
CA ALA A 370 -1.86 20.39 2.45
C ALA A 370 -0.73 20.65 3.46
N GLY A 371 0.31 21.41 3.09
CA GLY A 371 1.40 21.81 3.97
C GLY A 371 2.77 21.19 3.66
N ALA A 372 2.98 20.66 2.45
CA ALA A 372 4.30 20.18 2.05
C ALA A 372 5.31 21.36 2.02
N ASP A 373 6.44 21.23 2.70
CA ASP A 373 7.46 22.28 2.76
C ASP A 373 8.24 22.37 1.43
N ARG A 374 8.42 21.22 0.76
CA ARG A 374 9.16 21.14 -0.50
C ARG A 374 8.54 20.11 -1.42
N ILE A 375 8.35 20.51 -2.69
CA ILE A 375 7.99 19.59 -3.76
C ILE A 375 9.25 19.25 -4.56
N LEU A 376 9.53 17.97 -4.72
CA LEU A 376 10.68 17.43 -5.42
C LEU A 376 10.28 17.03 -6.85
N SER A 377 11.23 17.12 -7.78
CA SER A 377 11.03 16.65 -9.14
C SER A 377 10.96 15.12 -9.23
N ALA A 378 11.77 14.43 -8.42
CA ALA A 378 11.87 12.98 -8.30
C ALA A 378 12.43 12.58 -6.92
N THR A 379 12.24 11.32 -6.51
CA THR A 379 12.72 10.76 -5.23
C THR A 379 14.23 10.94 -5.04
N VAL A 380 15.02 10.69 -6.09
CA VAL A 380 16.49 10.82 -6.05
C VAL A 380 16.97 12.24 -5.75
N ALA A 381 16.13 13.27 -5.92
CA ALA A 381 16.46 14.65 -5.58
C ALA A 381 16.36 14.97 -4.08
N VAL A 382 15.98 13.99 -3.24
CA VAL A 382 15.72 14.22 -1.81
C VAL A 382 16.96 14.67 -1.05
N LEU A 383 18.11 14.07 -1.30
CA LEU A 383 19.34 14.39 -0.56
C LEU A 383 19.74 15.85 -0.78
N ALA A 384 19.75 16.31 -2.05
CA ALA A 384 20.06 17.69 -2.39
C ALA A 384 19.07 18.69 -1.76
N ASN A 385 17.77 18.37 -1.75
CA ASN A 385 16.76 19.24 -1.14
C ASN A 385 16.83 19.24 0.39
N LEU A 386 17.14 18.09 0.99
CA LEU A 386 17.31 17.98 2.44
C LEU A 386 18.51 18.81 2.89
N GLU A 387 19.65 18.77 2.20
CA GLU A 387 20.82 19.59 2.52
C GLU A 387 20.52 21.11 2.48
N ILE A 388 19.73 21.56 1.50
CA ILE A 388 19.27 22.95 1.44
C ILE A 388 18.42 23.29 2.68
N LEU A 389 17.51 22.42 3.08
CA LEU A 389 16.67 22.67 4.25
C LEU A 389 17.46 22.61 5.56
N LEU A 390 18.44 21.71 5.66
CA LEU A 390 19.30 21.60 6.84
C LEU A 390 20.20 22.83 7.03
N THR A 391 20.60 23.50 5.96
CA THR A 391 21.45 24.71 6.00
C THR A 391 20.69 26.01 6.20
N GLN A 392 19.37 26.03 5.96
CA GLN A 392 18.50 27.22 6.07
C GLN A 392 17.90 27.44 7.46
N ALA A 393 18.22 26.59 8.43
CA ALA A 393 17.70 26.61 9.79
C ALA A 393 18.85 26.60 10.79
#